data_AF-A0A2N1ME77-F1
#
_entry.id   AF-A0A2N1ME77-F1
#
_cell.length_a   1.000
_cell.length_b   1.000
_cell.length_c   1.000
_cell.angle_alpha   90.00
_cell.angle_beta   90.00
_cell.angle_gamma   90.00
#
_symmetry.space_group_name_H-M   'P 1'
#
loop_
_entity.id
_entity.type
_entity.pdbx_description
1 polymer ?
#
loop_
_entity_poly.entity_id
_entity_poly.type
_entity_poly.pdbx_seq_one_letter_code
_entity_poly.pdbx_strand_id
1 'polypeptide(L)'
;MFGLIFFAIILVIIYKYALKKNKKPEGFDDVLFISGLPVVWAYFRQRNYDEIGDLIHKLSGGHDFYFSYIGQFTYVNIASPEYAKILLTQSEDVAPKTEQNPISNLYKFFGNGLSFSNGDVSRDRKRFD
;
A
#
# COMPACT_ATOMS: atom_id res chain seq x y z
N MET A 1 4.66 -28.40 -26.84
CA MET A 1 4.46 -28.94 -25.47
C MET A 1 5.09 -28.08 -24.38
N PHE A 2 6.38 -27.75 -24.44
CA PHE A 2 7.06 -26.95 -23.40
C PHE A 2 6.46 -25.56 -23.14
N GLY A 3 6.05 -24.84 -24.19
CA GLY A 3 5.41 -23.52 -24.03
C GLY A 3 4.10 -23.57 -23.22
N LEU A 4 3.25 -24.57 -23.47
CA LEU A 4 1.99 -24.72 -22.74
C LEU A 4 2.22 -25.07 -21.26
N ILE A 5 3.21 -25.92 -20.98
CA ILE A 5 3.60 -26.27 -19.60
C ILE A 5 4.14 -25.03 -18.88
N PHE A 6 4.96 -24.22 -19.54
CA PHE A 6 5.48 -22.97 -18.98
C PHE A 6 4.36 -21.97 -18.65
N PHE A 7 3.40 -21.76 -19.55
CA PHE A 7 2.24 -20.91 -19.30
C PHE A 7 1.35 -21.44 -18.17
N ALA A 8 1.14 -22.76 -18.10
CA ALA A 8 0.38 -23.38 -17.02
C ALA A 8 1.04 -23.16 -15.64
N ILE A 9 2.37 -23.27 -15.56
CA ILE A 9 3.12 -23.01 -14.32
C ILE A 9 2.98 -21.54 -13.91
N ILE A 10 3.13 -20.61 -14.85
CA ILE A 10 2.95 -19.17 -14.59
C ILE A 10 1.52 -18.90 -14.09
N LEU A 11 0.50 -19.48 -14.73
CA LEU A 11 -0.89 -19.33 -14.32
C LEU A 11 -1.14 -19.86 -12.91
N VAL A 12 -0.57 -21.02 -12.54
CA VAL A 12 -0.68 -21.57 -11.19
C VAL A 12 0.00 -20.67 -10.16
N ILE A 13 1.17 -20.11 -10.49
CA ILE A 13 1.86 -19.14 -9.61
C ILE A 13 1.00 -17.89 -9.43
N ILE A 14 0.49 -17.31 -10.52
CA ILE A 14 -0.41 -16.15 -10.46
C ILE A 14 -1.65 -16.47 -9.62
N TYR A 15 -2.30 -17.61 -9.85
CA TYR A 15 -3.48 -18.00 -9.08
C TYR A 15 -3.19 -18.16 -7.58
N LYS A 16 -2.12 -18.89 -7.24
CA LYS A 16 -1.79 -19.18 -5.84
C LYS A 16 -1.33 -17.94 -5.07
N TYR A 17 -0.60 -17.04 -5.71
CA TYR A 17 0.01 -15.89 -5.04
C TYR A 17 -0.80 -14.59 -5.18
N ALA A 18 -1.49 -14.36 -6.29
CA ALA A 18 -2.32 -13.18 -6.48
C ALA A 18 -3.76 -13.41 -5.98
N LEU A 19 -4.43 -14.51 -6.36
CA LEU A 19 -5.85 -14.69 -6.03
C LEU A 19 -6.10 -15.20 -4.60
N LYS A 20 -5.26 -16.11 -4.09
CA LYS A 20 -5.50 -16.71 -2.76
C LYS A 20 -5.15 -15.80 -1.58
N LYS A 21 -4.22 -14.85 -1.77
CA LYS A 21 -3.78 -13.91 -0.72
C LYS A 21 -4.51 -12.57 -0.74
N ASN A 22 -5.09 -12.16 -1.87
CA ASN A 22 -5.84 -10.91 -1.98
C ASN A 22 -7.29 -11.08 -1.51
N LYS A 23 -7.49 -11.76 -0.38
CA LYS A 23 -8.80 -11.78 0.29
C LYS A 23 -8.96 -10.46 1.05
N LYS A 24 -10.14 -9.86 0.93
CA LYS A 24 -10.52 -8.72 1.75
C LYS A 24 -10.45 -9.11 3.24
N PRO A 25 -10.01 -8.21 4.13
CA PRO A 25 -10.18 -8.41 5.56
C PRO A 25 -11.67 -8.55 5.89
N GLU A 26 -12.00 -9.42 6.85
CA GLU A 26 -13.38 -9.59 7.32
C GLU A 26 -13.95 -8.24 7.81
N GLY A 27 -15.19 -7.92 7.44
CA GLY A 27 -15.84 -6.65 7.75
C GLY A 27 -15.60 -5.52 6.74
N PHE A 28 -14.89 -5.78 5.65
CA PHE A 28 -14.64 -4.79 4.58
C PHE A 28 -15.16 -5.25 3.20
N ASP A 29 -16.20 -6.09 3.17
CA ASP A 29 -16.74 -6.64 1.93
C ASP A 29 -17.25 -5.55 0.97
N ASP A 30 -17.80 -4.47 1.51
CA ASP A 30 -18.36 -3.35 0.76
C ASP A 30 -17.30 -2.38 0.21
N VAL A 31 -16.04 -2.52 0.65
CA VAL A 31 -14.97 -1.61 0.22
C VAL A 31 -14.43 -2.01 -1.14
N LEU A 32 -14.31 -1.05 -2.04
CA LEU A 32 -13.82 -1.29 -3.40
C LEU A 32 -12.40 -1.87 -3.39
N PHE A 33 -12.16 -2.84 -4.27
CA PHE A 33 -10.86 -3.50 -4.44
C PHE A 33 -10.40 -3.34 -5.88
N ILE A 34 -9.26 -2.71 -6.10
CA ILE A 34 -8.75 -2.37 -7.44
C ILE A 34 -7.34 -2.93 -7.68
N SER A 35 -6.95 -3.02 -8.95
CA SER A 35 -5.56 -3.34 -9.33
C SER A 35 -4.68 -2.10 -9.21
N GLY A 36 -3.56 -2.19 -8.48
CA GLY A 36 -2.55 -1.13 -8.40
C GLY A 36 -1.57 -1.14 -9.58
N LEU A 37 -1.57 -2.18 -10.42
CA LEU A 37 -0.65 -2.32 -11.55
C LEU A 37 -0.71 -1.15 -12.57
N PRO A 38 -1.88 -0.63 -12.97
CA PRO A 38 -1.94 0.51 -13.87
C PRO A 38 -1.27 1.77 -13.28
N VAL A 39 -1.40 1.97 -11.98
CA VAL A 39 -0.79 3.10 -11.25
C VAL A 39 0.73 2.94 -11.21
N VAL A 40 1.22 1.75 -10.85
CA VAL A 40 2.65 1.41 -10.88
C VAL A 40 3.22 1.60 -12.29
N TRP A 41 2.49 1.17 -13.31
CA TRP A 41 2.90 1.35 -14.71
C TRP A 41 2.98 2.82 -15.12
N ALA A 42 2.04 3.65 -14.65
CA ALA A 42 2.07 5.10 -14.88
C ALA A 42 3.29 5.76 -14.23
N TYR A 43 3.67 5.35 -13.01
CA TYR A 43 4.92 5.78 -12.36
C TYR A 43 6.16 5.36 -13.15
N PHE A 44 6.23 4.12 -13.64
CA PHE A 44 7.36 3.67 -14.48
C PHE A 44 7.47 4.45 -15.79
N ARG A 45 6.34 4.88 -16.34
CA ARG A 45 6.27 5.75 -17.53
C ARG A 45 6.54 7.22 -17.22
N GLN A 46 6.82 7.57 -15.97
CA GLN A 46 7.06 8.94 -15.51
C GLN A 46 5.95 9.91 -15.93
N ARG A 47 4.69 9.45 -15.87
CA ARG A 47 3.54 10.34 -16.10
C ARG A 47 3.48 11.42 -15.03
N ASN A 48 2.85 12.54 -15.38
CA ASN A 48 2.65 13.64 -14.43
C ASN A 48 1.76 13.17 -13.26
N TYR A 49 1.97 13.74 -12.07
CA TYR A 49 1.20 13.43 -10.86
C TYR A 49 -0.30 13.69 -11.05
N ASP A 50 -0.68 14.73 -11.81
CA ASP A 50 -2.09 15.01 -12.10
C ASP A 50 -2.73 13.87 -12.90
N GLU A 51 -2.04 13.36 -13.94
CA GLU A 51 -2.52 12.22 -14.73
C GLU A 51 -2.62 10.93 -13.90
N ILE A 52 -1.71 10.76 -12.94
CA ILE A 52 -1.75 9.63 -12.01
C ILE A 52 -2.92 9.79 -11.05
N GLY A 53 -3.20 11.01 -10.58
CA GLY A 53 -4.37 11.34 -9.75
C GLY A 53 -5.68 11.05 -10.47
N ASP A 54 -5.82 11.50 -11.72
CA ASP A 54 -6.99 11.23 -12.57
C ASP A 54 -7.18 9.72 -12.81
N LEU A 55 -6.08 9.00 -13.05
CA LEU A 55 -6.11 7.55 -13.20
C LEU A 55 -6.58 6.87 -11.91
N ILE A 56 -6.05 7.28 -10.75
CA ILE A 56 -6.45 6.74 -9.45
C ILE A 56 -7.94 7.01 -9.21
N HIS A 57 -8.41 8.24 -9.43
CA HIS A 57 -9.81 8.62 -9.24
C HIS A 57 -10.74 7.80 -10.14
N LYS A 58 -10.35 7.59 -11.41
CA LYS A 58 -11.08 6.74 -12.34
C LYS A 58 -11.12 5.28 -11.90
N LEU A 59 -10.00 4.74 -11.44
CA LEU A 59 -9.91 3.35 -10.99
C LEU A 59 -10.70 3.11 -9.70
N SER A 60 -10.66 4.07 -8.77
CA SER A 60 -11.44 4.00 -7.53
C SER A 60 -12.92 4.32 -7.74
N GLY A 61 -13.34 4.75 -8.94
CA GLY A 61 -14.72 5.16 -9.19
C GLY A 61 -15.19 6.28 -8.27
N GLY A 62 -14.26 7.15 -7.84
CA GLY A 62 -14.53 8.22 -6.88
C GLY A 62 -14.70 7.78 -5.42
N HIS A 63 -14.36 6.53 -5.06
CA HIS A 63 -14.40 6.10 -3.67
C HIS A 63 -13.26 6.75 -2.86
N ASP A 64 -13.63 7.29 -1.71
CA ASP A 64 -12.72 7.95 -0.75
C ASP A 64 -11.82 6.97 0.00
N PHE A 65 -12.23 5.71 0.07
CA PHE A 65 -11.54 4.61 0.75
C PHE A 65 -11.62 3.35 -0.10
N TYR A 66 -10.48 2.78 -0.45
CA TYR A 66 -10.42 1.57 -1.28
C TYR A 66 -9.13 0.78 -1.04
N PHE A 67 -9.17 -0.51 -1.34
CA PHE A 67 -8.00 -1.36 -1.37
C PHE A 67 -7.41 -1.44 -2.77
N SER A 68 -6.09 -1.49 -2.86
CA SER A 68 -5.38 -1.80 -4.10
C SER A 68 -4.43 -2.97 -3.88
N TYR A 69 -4.24 -3.82 -4.89
CA TYR A 69 -3.22 -4.87 -4.83
C TYR A 69 -2.06 -4.58 -5.77
N ILE A 70 -0.85 -4.80 -5.27
CA ILE A 70 0.37 -4.80 -6.08
C ILE A 70 1.12 -6.09 -5.74
N GLY A 71 1.07 -7.05 -6.67
CA GLY A 71 1.59 -8.40 -6.45
C GLY A 71 0.87 -9.09 -5.30
N GLN A 72 1.62 -9.42 -4.23
CA GLN A 72 1.13 -10.11 -3.04
C GLN A 72 0.69 -9.16 -1.90
N PHE A 73 0.82 -7.85 -2.09
CA PHE A 73 0.54 -6.86 -1.07
C PHE A 73 -0.79 -6.18 -1.36
N THR A 74 -1.60 -6.08 -0.32
CA THR A 74 -2.82 -5.27 -0.31
C THR A 74 -2.49 -3.95 0.40
N TYR A 75 -2.83 -2.85 -0.25
CA TYR A 75 -2.64 -1.50 0.26
C TYR A 75 -4.00 -0.89 0.55
N VAL A 76 -4.06 -0.17 1.67
CA VAL A 76 -5.20 0.68 2.01
C VAL A 76 -4.91 2.05 1.42
N ASN A 77 -5.86 2.58 0.66
CA ASN A 77 -5.73 3.89 0.03
C ASN A 77 -6.82 4.80 0.59
N ILE A 78 -6.42 6.00 0.96
CA ILE A 78 -7.29 7.05 1.46
C ILE A 78 -7.18 8.21 0.46
N ALA A 79 -8.28 8.49 -0.23
CA ALA A 79 -8.39 9.59 -1.19
C ALA A 79 -9.14 10.79 -0.62
N SER A 80 -9.92 10.62 0.47
CA SER A 80 -10.60 11.73 1.14
C SER A 80 -9.64 12.52 2.04
N PRO A 81 -9.63 13.87 1.94
CA PRO A 81 -8.95 14.75 2.88
C PRO A 81 -9.43 14.58 4.33
N GLU A 82 -10.71 14.33 4.56
CA GLU A 82 -11.31 14.15 5.88
C GLU A 82 -10.77 12.89 6.56
N TYR A 83 -10.75 11.76 5.85
CA TYR A 83 -10.17 10.53 6.37
C TYR A 83 -8.65 10.62 6.56
N ALA A 84 -7.95 11.28 5.64
CA ALA A 84 -6.52 11.53 5.78
C ALA A 84 -6.25 12.39 7.02
N LYS A 85 -7.04 13.44 7.25
CA LYS A 85 -6.94 14.29 8.43
C LYS A 85 -7.16 13.49 9.71
N ILE A 86 -8.17 12.64 9.77
CA ILE A 86 -8.40 11.78 10.95
C ILE A 86 -7.17 10.92 11.22
N LEU A 87 -6.67 10.19 10.22
CA LEU A 87 -5.50 9.31 10.39
C LEU A 87 -4.25 10.08 10.81
N LEU A 88 -3.97 11.23 10.17
CA LEU A 88 -2.77 12.02 10.41
C LEU A 88 -2.80 12.81 11.73
N THR A 89 -3.98 12.98 12.34
CA THR A 89 -4.13 13.67 13.63
C THR A 89 -4.30 12.72 14.80
N GLN A 90 -4.51 11.43 14.56
CA GLN A 90 -4.50 10.43 15.63
C GLN A 90 -3.09 10.27 16.22
N SER A 91 -3.05 9.94 17.52
CA SER A 91 -1.78 9.58 18.16
C SER A 91 -1.20 8.33 17.51
N GLU A 92 0.12 8.28 17.42
CA GLU A 92 0.87 7.10 17.00
C GLU A 92 0.64 5.89 17.95
N ASP A 93 0.08 6.12 19.15
CA ASP A 93 -0.38 5.06 20.06
C ASP A 93 -1.66 4.37 19.57
N VAL A 94 -2.47 5.06 18.77
CA VAL A 94 -3.74 4.56 18.21
C VAL A 94 -3.57 4.10 16.76
N ALA A 95 -2.80 4.86 15.99
CA ALA A 95 -2.47 4.57 14.60
C ALA A 95 -0.94 4.47 14.43
N PRO A 96 -0.32 3.33 14.80
CA PRO A 96 1.12 3.18 14.76
C PRO A 96 1.65 3.18 13.33
N LYS A 97 2.82 3.80 13.14
CA LYS A 97 3.62 3.71 11.92
C LYS A 97 4.16 2.30 11.74
N THR A 98 4.41 1.93 10.50
CA THR A 98 5.01 0.64 10.13
C THR A 98 6.38 0.44 10.78
N GLU A 99 6.52 -0.66 11.52
CA GLU A 99 7.81 -1.15 11.99
C GLU A 99 8.64 -1.68 10.82
N GLN A 100 9.85 -1.15 10.66
CA GLN A 100 10.73 -1.56 9.57
C GLN A 100 11.42 -2.87 9.90
N ASN A 101 11.37 -3.81 8.96
CA ASN A 101 12.14 -5.04 9.06
C ASN A 101 13.65 -4.69 9.03
N PRO A 102 14.46 -5.12 10.02
CA PRO A 102 15.90 -4.84 10.07
C PRO A 102 16.69 -5.29 8.83
N ILE A 103 16.17 -6.26 8.09
CA ILE A 103 16.79 -6.81 6.88
C ILE A 103 16.51 -5.91 5.65
N SER A 104 15.49 -5.05 5.72
CA SER A 104 15.07 -4.20 4.60
C SER A 104 16.11 -3.14 4.24
N ASN A 105 16.17 -2.77 2.96
CA ASN A 105 17.06 -1.68 2.51
C ASN A 105 16.67 -0.33 3.11
N LEU A 106 15.38 -0.10 3.37
CA LEU A 106 14.89 1.11 4.04
C LEU A 106 15.45 1.20 5.46
N TYR A 107 15.43 0.12 6.24
CA TYR A 107 16.04 0.09 7.57
C TYR A 107 17.54 0.33 7.51
N LYS A 108 18.26 -0.24 6.53
CA LYS A 108 19.71 -0.02 6.42
C LYS A 108 20.07 1.45 6.15
N PHE A 109 19.23 2.17 5.41
CA PHE A 109 19.45 3.58 5.09
C PHE A 109 18.95 4.53 6.18
N PHE A 110 17.73 4.33 6.65
CA PHE A 110 17.06 5.26 7.58
C PHE A 110 17.12 4.81 9.04
N GLY A 111 17.61 3.61 9.31
CA GLY A 111 17.55 2.97 10.63
C GLY A 111 16.13 2.88 11.15
N ASN A 112 16.01 2.90 12.47
CA ASN A 112 14.75 3.10 13.18
C ASN A 112 14.54 4.58 13.51
N GLY A 113 14.88 5.52 12.61
CA GLY A 113 14.75 6.97 12.82
C GLY A 113 13.33 7.45 13.15
N LEU A 114 13.13 8.76 13.32
CA LEU A 114 11.84 9.34 13.76
C LEU A 114 10.64 8.90 12.90
N SER A 115 10.85 8.75 11.59
CA SER A 115 9.85 8.29 10.62
C SER A 115 9.34 6.86 10.87
N PHE A 116 10.01 6.08 11.72
CA PHE A 116 9.68 4.68 12.03
C PHE A 116 9.57 4.41 13.53
N SER A 117 9.64 5.44 14.37
CA SER A 117 9.37 5.33 15.81
C SER A 117 7.91 5.69 16.12
N ASN A 118 7.34 5.01 17.13
CA ASN A 118 6.00 5.22 17.66
C ASN A 118 6.04 5.58 19.16
N GLY A 119 4.92 6.08 19.69
CA GLY A 119 4.70 6.30 21.12
C GLY A 119 5.74 7.20 21.80
N ASP A 120 6.17 6.81 23.00
CA ASP A 120 7.14 7.59 23.80
C ASP A 120 8.47 7.79 23.05
N VAL A 121 8.95 6.77 22.34
CA VAL A 121 10.21 6.83 21.58
C VAL A 121 10.15 7.92 20.50
N SER A 122 9.01 8.06 19.82
CA SER A 122 8.78 9.12 18.83
C SER A 122 8.69 10.49 19.47
N ARG A 123 7.96 10.60 20.58
CA ARG A 123 7.80 11.86 21.33
C ARG A 123 9.14 12.36 21.87
N ASP A 124 9.96 11.47 22.40
CA ASP A 124 11.28 11.80 22.89
C ASP A 124 12.18 12.27 21.76
N ARG A 125 12.20 11.58 20.62
CA ARG A 125 13.02 11.99 19.47
C ARG A 125 12.62 13.34 18.89
N LYS A 126 11.32 13.64 18.78
CA LYS A 126 10.82 14.96 18.34
C LYS A 126 11.23 16.11 19.25
N ARG A 127 11.62 15.85 20.51
CA ARG A 127 12.10 16.89 21.43
C ARG A 127 13.56 17.26 21.20
N PHE A 128 14.32 16.40 20.52
CA PHE A 128 15.75 16.58 20.29
C PHE A 128 16.08 16.98 18.84
N ASP A 129 15.11 16.95 17.92
CA ASP A 129 15.17 17.53 16.57
C ASP A 129 14.76 19.01 16.58
#